data_AF-A0A7C1JZS4-F1
#
_entry.id   AF-A0A7C1JZS4-F1
#
_cell.length_a   1.000
_cell.length_b   1.000
_cell.length_c   1.000
_cell.angle_alpha   90.00
_cell.angle_beta   90.00
_cell.angle_gamma   90.00
#
_symmetry.space_group_name_H-M   'P 1'
#
loop_
_entity.id
_entity.type
_entity.pdbx_description
1 polymer ?
#
loop_
_entity_poly.entity_id
_entity_poly.type
_entity_poly.pdbx_seq_one_letter_code
_entity_poly.pdbx_strand_id
1 'polypeptide(L)'
;MPKRNIVEIDENKCNGCGLCVSACAEGAIQIIDGKARLVSDVYCDGLGACLGHCPQDAIRIVQREAAPFDQQAVEHHLAAMRMCEAVAGKQAMRAAARSTSGAHPPANTPPPSAGSPLNIRAHSGCPGLAVMDLARPSAVVDGGGDSQAGALGQPSALRNWPVQLKLVPPHAPYLAGADLLLAADCVPFALADF
;
A
#
# COMPACT_ATOMS: atom_id res chain seq x y z
N MET A 1 -6.63 -15.17 -29.10
CA MET A 1 -6.17 -14.40 -27.92
C MET A 1 -4.75 -14.82 -27.59
N PRO A 2 -3.86 -13.90 -27.16
CA PRO A 2 -2.50 -14.27 -26.77
C PRO A 2 -2.50 -15.05 -25.44
N LYS A 3 -1.55 -15.98 -25.27
CA LYS A 3 -1.27 -16.60 -23.97
C LYS A 3 -0.44 -15.64 -23.14
N ARG A 4 -0.91 -15.34 -21.93
CA ARG A 4 -0.19 -14.48 -20.97
C ARG A 4 -0.41 -14.93 -19.54
N ASN A 5 0.45 -14.44 -18.65
CA ASN A 5 0.29 -14.64 -17.22
C ASN A 5 -0.93 -13.86 -16.74
N ILE A 6 -1.81 -14.53 -15.99
CA ILE A 6 -2.99 -13.91 -15.41
C ILE A 6 -3.28 -14.52 -14.05
N VAL A 7 -3.89 -13.71 -13.19
CA VAL A 7 -4.31 -14.16 -11.86
C VAL A 7 -5.52 -15.09 -11.98
N GLU A 8 -5.45 -16.23 -11.29
CA GLU A 8 -6.55 -17.16 -11.05
C GLU A 8 -6.81 -17.27 -9.55
N ILE A 9 -8.08 -17.28 -9.16
CA ILE A 9 -8.53 -17.31 -7.77
C ILE A 9 -9.28 -18.62 -7.53
N ASP A 10 -8.85 -19.37 -6.53
CA ASP A 10 -9.52 -20.58 -6.05
C ASP A 10 -10.68 -20.23 -5.11
N GLU A 11 -11.90 -20.38 -5.61
CA GLU A 11 -13.12 -20.05 -4.86
C GLU A 11 -13.33 -20.93 -3.62
N ASN A 12 -12.75 -22.13 -3.58
CA ASN A 12 -12.90 -23.03 -2.46
C ASN A 12 -12.06 -22.57 -1.27
N LYS A 13 -10.87 -22.02 -1.53
CA LYS A 13 -9.98 -21.45 -0.52
C LYS A 13 -10.33 -20.01 -0.16
N CYS A 14 -10.87 -19.25 -1.11
CA CYS A 14 -11.23 -17.86 -0.87
C CYS A 14 -12.33 -17.74 0.19
N ASN A 15 -12.13 -16.90 1.21
CA ASN A 15 -13.13 -16.63 2.24
C ASN A 15 -13.76 -15.23 2.13
N GLY A 16 -13.45 -14.47 1.06
CA GLY A 16 -14.02 -13.15 0.83
C GLY A 16 -13.43 -12.00 1.65
N CYS A 17 -12.27 -12.17 2.30
CA CYS A 17 -11.70 -11.13 3.17
C CYS A 17 -11.36 -9.78 2.50
N GLY A 18 -11.26 -9.73 1.17
CA GLY A 18 -11.09 -8.46 0.43
C GLY A 18 -9.68 -7.87 0.39
N LEU A 19 -8.69 -8.45 1.08
CA LEU A 19 -7.31 -7.91 1.12
C LEU A 19 -6.64 -7.80 -0.26
N CYS A 20 -7.01 -8.69 -1.18
CA CYS A 20 -6.54 -8.66 -2.57
C CYS A 20 -7.15 -7.50 -3.39
N VAL A 21 -8.33 -7.00 -3.03
CA VAL A 21 -8.99 -5.88 -3.72
C VAL A 21 -8.21 -4.60 -3.47
N SER A 22 -7.84 -4.33 -2.22
CA SER A 22 -7.02 -3.17 -1.87
C SER A 22 -5.59 -3.22 -2.43
N ALA A 23 -5.07 -4.42 -2.69
CA ALA A 23 -3.73 -4.62 -3.24
C ALA A 23 -3.65 -4.46 -4.76
N CYS A 24 -4.79 -4.50 -5.47
CA CYS A 24 -4.84 -4.38 -6.92
C CYS A 24 -5.02 -2.91 -7.32
N ALA A 25 -3.95 -2.27 -7.78
CA ALA A 25 -3.98 -0.87 -8.20
C ALA A 25 -4.88 -0.64 -9.43
N GLU A 26 -5.05 -1.67 -10.24
CA GLU A 26 -5.84 -1.66 -11.47
C GLU A 26 -7.34 -1.86 -11.20
N GLY A 27 -7.71 -2.24 -9.97
CA GLY A 27 -9.11 -2.55 -9.62
C GLY A 27 -9.66 -3.81 -10.31
N ALA A 28 -8.80 -4.71 -10.79
CA ALA A 28 -9.21 -5.89 -11.54
C ALA A 28 -9.94 -6.95 -10.71
N ILE A 29 -9.74 -6.95 -9.38
CA ILE A 29 -10.35 -7.90 -8.45
C ILE A 29 -11.44 -7.19 -7.64
N GLN A 30 -12.62 -7.80 -7.56
CA GLN A 30 -13.72 -7.33 -6.71
C GLN A 30 -14.31 -8.49 -5.91
N ILE A 31 -15.01 -8.16 -4.82
CA ILE A 31 -15.79 -9.15 -4.08
C ILE A 31 -17.18 -9.24 -4.70
N ILE A 32 -17.51 -10.42 -5.22
CA ILE A 32 -18.80 -10.74 -5.83
C ILE A 32 -19.28 -12.04 -5.18
N ASP A 33 -20.49 -12.03 -4.64
CA ASP A 33 -21.08 -13.17 -3.90
C ASP A 33 -20.21 -13.68 -2.73
N GLY A 34 -19.55 -12.74 -2.04
CA GLY A 34 -18.69 -13.06 -0.89
C GLY A 34 -17.36 -13.74 -1.27
N LYS A 35 -16.99 -13.76 -2.56
CA LYS A 35 -15.72 -14.32 -3.05
C LYS A 35 -14.98 -13.29 -3.90
N ALA A 36 -13.65 -13.35 -3.87
CA ALA A 36 -12.84 -12.54 -4.77
C ALA A 36 -12.94 -13.09 -6.19
N ARG A 37 -13.27 -12.22 -7.15
CA ARG A 37 -13.39 -12.54 -8.57
C ARG A 37 -12.63 -11.52 -9.40
N LEU A 38 -12.08 -11.98 -10.52
CA LEU A 38 -11.53 -11.10 -11.55
C LEU A 38 -12.70 -10.57 -12.38
N VAL A 39 -12.85 -9.24 -12.43
CA VAL A 39 -13.97 -8.59 -13.12
C VAL A 39 -13.82 -8.68 -14.63
N SER A 40 -12.59 -8.53 -15.10
CA SER A 40 -12.23 -8.71 -16.51
C SER A 40 -10.74 -9.00 -16.62
N ASP A 41 -10.39 -9.89 -17.55
CA ASP A 41 -9.01 -10.17 -17.88
C ASP A 41 -8.28 -8.91 -18.40
N VAL A 42 -9.00 -7.99 -19.05
CA VAL A 42 -8.45 -6.74 -19.62
C VAL A 42 -7.81 -5.84 -18.56
N TYR A 43 -8.28 -5.90 -17.32
CA TYR A 43 -7.75 -5.09 -16.21
C TYR A 43 -6.57 -5.75 -15.50
N CYS A 44 -6.37 -7.05 -15.66
CA CYS A 44 -5.28 -7.77 -15.01
C CYS A 44 -4.00 -7.66 -15.84
N ASP A 45 -2.94 -7.11 -15.25
CA ASP A 45 -1.61 -7.02 -15.86
C ASP A 45 -0.80 -8.33 -15.75
N GLY A 46 -1.17 -9.19 -14.79
CA GLY A 46 -0.51 -10.46 -14.51
C GLY A 46 0.73 -10.37 -13.60
N LEU A 47 0.97 -9.22 -12.95
CA LEU A 47 2.15 -8.99 -12.12
C LEU A 47 2.07 -9.69 -10.75
N GLY A 48 0.86 -9.88 -10.23
CA GLY A 48 0.62 -10.68 -9.02
C GLY A 48 0.81 -9.93 -7.70
N ALA A 49 0.63 -8.60 -7.66
CA ALA A 49 0.67 -7.81 -6.42
C ALA A 49 -0.27 -8.35 -5.32
N CYS A 50 -1.37 -9.00 -5.71
CA CYS A 50 -2.34 -9.61 -4.81
C CYS A 50 -1.88 -10.93 -4.15
N LEU A 51 -0.87 -11.63 -4.67
CA LEU A 51 -0.44 -12.95 -4.19
C LEU A 51 -0.09 -12.94 -2.69
N GLY A 52 0.76 -12.00 -2.27
CA GLY A 52 1.21 -11.90 -0.87
C GLY A 52 0.14 -11.38 0.11
N HIS A 53 -1.00 -10.91 -0.40
CA HIS A 53 -2.07 -10.33 0.41
C HIS A 53 -3.18 -11.34 0.74
N CYS A 54 -3.17 -12.52 0.13
CA CYS A 54 -4.18 -13.54 0.39
C CYS A 54 -3.74 -14.48 1.54
N PRO A 55 -4.31 -14.37 2.76
CA PRO A 55 -3.94 -15.24 3.87
C PRO A 55 -4.36 -16.71 3.66
N GLN A 56 -5.24 -16.98 2.70
CA GLN A 56 -5.71 -18.33 2.38
C GLN A 56 -4.95 -18.99 1.24
N ASP A 57 -3.95 -18.32 0.68
CA ASP A 57 -3.18 -18.83 -0.46
C ASP A 57 -4.12 -19.29 -1.60
N ALA A 58 -5.16 -18.49 -1.85
CA ALA A 58 -6.20 -18.78 -2.83
C ALA A 58 -5.86 -18.23 -4.23
N ILE A 59 -4.77 -17.47 -4.37
CA ILE A 59 -4.44 -16.73 -5.58
C ILE A 59 -3.20 -17.34 -6.21
N ARG A 60 -3.22 -17.54 -7.54
CA ARG A 60 -2.10 -18.10 -8.31
C ARG A 60 -1.95 -17.37 -9.64
N ILE A 61 -0.76 -17.38 -10.21
CA ILE A 61 -0.51 -16.91 -11.58
C ILE A 61 -0.51 -18.14 -12.50
N VAL A 62 -1.35 -18.11 -13.53
CA VAL A 62 -1.44 -19.15 -14.56
C VAL A 62 -1.23 -18.57 -15.95
N GLN A 63 -0.72 -19.37 -16.88
CA GLN A 63 -0.74 -19.02 -18.29
C GLN A 63 -2.01 -19.54 -18.95
N ARG A 64 -2.88 -18.63 -19.38
CA ARG A 64 -4.06 -18.95 -20.19
C ARG A 64 -4.26 -17.93 -21.30
N GLU A 65 -5.12 -18.26 -22.24
CA GLU A 65 -5.55 -17.34 -23.29
C GLU A 65 -6.49 -16.29 -22.68
N ALA A 66 -6.10 -15.03 -22.78
CA ALA A 66 -6.82 -13.92 -22.17
C ALA A 66 -6.79 -12.70 -23.10
N ALA A 67 -7.76 -11.79 -22.95
CA ALA A 67 -7.71 -10.50 -23.64
C ALA A 67 -6.44 -9.74 -23.23
N PRO A 68 -5.83 -8.92 -24.11
CA PRO A 68 -4.66 -8.12 -23.75
C PRO A 68 -5.00 -7.11 -22.64
N PHE A 69 -3.99 -6.73 -21.87
CA PHE A 69 -4.12 -5.66 -20.88
C PHE A 69 -4.37 -4.32 -21.58
N ASP A 70 -5.30 -3.53 -21.05
CA ASP A 70 -5.63 -2.20 -21.58
C ASP A 70 -5.62 -1.16 -20.45
N GLN A 71 -4.59 -0.31 -20.47
CA GLN A 71 -4.41 0.75 -19.48
C GLN A 71 -5.52 1.81 -19.53
N GLN A 72 -6.05 2.14 -20.72
CA GLN A 72 -7.14 3.11 -20.85
C GLN A 72 -8.42 2.54 -20.25
N ALA A 73 -8.69 1.26 -20.49
CA ALA A 73 -9.85 0.58 -19.90
C ALA A 73 -9.77 0.55 -18.36
N VAL A 74 -8.57 0.34 -17.78
CA VAL A 74 -8.34 0.43 -16.34
C VAL A 74 -8.64 1.83 -15.81
N GLU A 75 -8.13 2.88 -16.47
CA GLU A 75 -8.36 4.26 -16.04
C GLU A 75 -9.85 4.61 -16.03
N HIS A 76 -10.57 4.24 -17.10
CA HIS A 76 -12.03 4.41 -17.17
C HIS A 76 -12.76 3.60 -16.08
N HIS A 77 -12.32 2.37 -15.80
CA HIS A 77 -12.90 1.54 -14.75
C HIS A 77 -12.74 2.15 -13.35
N LEU A 78 -11.52 2.59 -13.01
CA LEU A 78 -11.22 3.27 -11.75
C LEU A 78 -12.00 4.58 -11.61
N ALA A 79 -12.10 5.37 -12.68
CA ALA A 79 -12.89 6.59 -12.68
C ALA A 79 -14.38 6.32 -12.43
N ALA A 80 -14.93 5.28 -13.07
CA ALA A 80 -16.32 4.88 -12.87
C ALA A 80 -16.60 4.41 -11.44
N MET A 81 -15.70 3.61 -10.85
CA MET A 81 -15.82 3.16 -9.45
C MET A 81 -15.80 4.34 -8.47
N ARG A 82 -14.85 5.28 -8.62
CA ARG A 82 -14.77 6.50 -7.79
C ARG A 82 -16.04 7.35 -7.89
N MET A 83 -16.63 7.43 -9.07
CA MET A 83 -17.85 8.21 -9.30
C MET A 83 -19.08 7.54 -8.66
N CYS A 84 -19.16 6.21 -8.72
CA CYS A 84 -20.21 5.45 -8.04
C CYS A 84 -20.11 5.57 -6.51
N GLU A 85 -18.90 5.48 -5.95
CA GLU A 85 -18.65 5.68 -4.51
C GLU A 85 -19.01 7.10 -4.05
N ALA A 86 -18.69 8.12 -4.85
CA ALA A 86 -19.06 9.50 -4.55
C ALA A 86 -20.58 9.73 -4.52
N VAL A 87 -21.34 8.99 -5.34
CA VAL A 87 -22.82 9.04 -5.35
C VAL A 87 -23.40 8.27 -4.16
N ALA A 88 -22.87 7.07 -3.86
CA ALA A 88 -23.30 6.26 -2.73
C ALA A 88 -23.01 6.95 -1.37
N GLY A 89 -21.83 7.56 -1.22
CA GLY A 89 -21.47 8.34 -0.03
C GLY A 89 -22.35 9.56 0.20
N LYS A 90 -22.76 10.26 -0.87
CA LYS A 90 -23.72 11.38 -0.77
C LYS A 90 -25.13 10.89 -0.40
N GLN A 91 -25.55 9.72 -0.85
CA GLN A 91 -26.84 9.13 -0.46
C GLN A 91 -26.84 8.67 1.01
N ALA A 92 -25.76 8.02 1.47
CA ALA A 92 -25.60 7.61 2.87
C ALA A 92 -25.56 8.82 3.84
N MET A 93 -24.84 9.89 3.48
CA MET A 93 -24.79 11.12 4.28
C MET A 93 -26.14 11.87 4.30
N ARG A 94 -26.90 11.87 3.19
CA ARG A 94 -28.28 12.41 3.15
C ARG A 94 -29.30 11.55 3.89
N ALA A 95 -29.06 10.24 4.03
CA ALA A 95 -29.90 9.36 4.86
C ALA A 95 -29.63 9.60 6.35
N ALA A 96 -28.37 9.72 6.76
CA ALA A 96 -27.96 10.04 8.12
C ALA A 96 -28.42 11.45 8.57
N ALA A 97 -28.38 12.45 7.68
CA ALA A 97 -28.83 13.81 8.00
C ALA A 97 -30.36 13.94 8.23
N ARG A 98 -31.16 12.92 7.87
CA ARG A 98 -32.62 12.92 8.11
C ARG A 98 -33.02 12.25 9.42
N SER A 99 -32.13 11.50 10.07
CA SER A 99 -32.42 10.85 11.36
C SER A 99 -32.06 11.69 12.58
N THR A 100 -31.39 12.84 12.42
CA THR A 100 -31.04 13.75 13.54
C THR A 100 -32.00 14.93 13.64
N SER A 101 -33.29 14.66 13.82
CA SER A 101 -34.21 15.62 14.45
C SER A 101 -34.30 15.29 15.95
N GLY A 102 -33.20 15.48 16.66
CA GLY A 102 -33.13 15.17 18.09
C GLY A 102 -31.85 15.69 18.73
N ALA A 103 -31.95 16.88 19.31
CA ALA A 103 -31.09 17.46 20.35
C ALA A 103 -29.59 17.11 20.33
N HIS A 104 -28.75 18.02 19.80
CA HIS A 104 -27.36 18.09 20.25
C HIS A 104 -27.33 18.57 21.71
N PRO A 105 -26.68 17.84 22.65
CA PRO A 105 -26.29 18.44 23.91
C PRO A 105 -25.15 19.46 23.68
N PRO A 106 -25.04 20.52 24.50
CA PRO A 106 -24.01 21.54 24.32
C PRO A 106 -22.59 20.99 24.56
N ALA A 107 -21.63 21.64 23.89
CA ALA A 107 -20.27 21.19 23.60
C ALA A 107 -19.30 20.96 24.79
N ASN A 108 -19.76 20.88 26.05
CA ASN A 108 -18.89 20.86 27.23
C ASN A 108 -19.24 19.78 28.28
N THR A 109 -19.78 18.63 27.88
CA THR A 109 -19.83 17.46 28.78
C THR A 109 -18.63 16.54 28.54
N PRO A 110 -17.73 16.34 29.53
CA PRO A 110 -16.70 15.31 29.43
C PRO A 110 -17.36 13.91 29.38
N PRO A 111 -16.78 12.95 28.63
CA PRO A 111 -17.36 11.62 28.50
C PRO A 111 -17.32 10.86 29.83
N PRO A 112 -18.30 9.99 30.12
CA PRO A 112 -18.32 9.21 31.35
C PRO A 112 -17.16 8.22 31.39
N SER A 113 -16.46 8.22 32.52
CA SER A 113 -15.40 7.27 32.87
C SER A 113 -15.95 5.98 33.47
N ALA A 114 -15.23 4.87 33.21
CA ALA A 114 -15.34 3.50 33.73
C ALA A 114 -16.21 2.52 32.88
N GLY A 115 -15.74 1.34 32.47
CA GLY A 115 -14.44 0.69 32.70
C GLY A 115 -14.30 -0.69 32.02
N SER A 116 -13.03 -1.07 31.80
CA SER A 116 -12.44 -2.42 31.62
C SER A 116 -12.57 -3.15 30.25
N PRO A 117 -11.61 -4.05 29.90
CA PRO A 117 -10.23 -3.73 29.57
C PRO A 117 -9.83 -4.41 28.24
N LEU A 118 -9.78 -3.67 27.14
CA LEU A 118 -8.99 -4.07 25.98
C LEU A 118 -7.93 -2.99 25.78
N ASN A 119 -6.71 -3.35 26.16
CA ASN A 119 -5.50 -2.57 26.08
C ASN A 119 -5.10 -2.39 24.60
N ILE A 120 -5.92 -1.68 23.82
CA ILE A 120 -5.46 -1.07 22.58
C ILE A 120 -4.67 0.14 23.05
N ARG A 121 -3.36 -0.03 23.24
CA ARG A 121 -2.43 1.09 23.29
C ARG A 121 -2.80 1.98 22.10
N ALA A 122 -3.26 3.20 22.36
CA ALA A 122 -3.45 4.18 21.32
C ALA A 122 -2.09 4.41 20.64
N HIS A 123 -1.84 3.75 19.52
CA HIS A 123 -0.70 4.09 18.68
C HIS A 123 -1.06 5.40 17.99
N SER A 124 -0.64 6.51 18.57
CA SER A 124 -0.64 7.80 17.89
C SER A 124 0.38 7.74 16.75
N GLY A 125 -0.05 7.29 15.57
CA GLY A 125 0.73 7.33 14.33
C GLY A 125 1.13 5.96 13.76
N CYS A 126 1.38 5.94 12.45
CA CYS A 126 1.98 4.80 11.77
C CYS A 126 3.35 4.50 12.40
N PRO A 127 3.67 3.25 12.78
CA PRO A 127 4.95 2.90 13.41
C PRO A 127 6.18 3.38 12.63
N GLY A 128 6.08 3.45 11.29
CA GLY A 128 7.14 3.93 10.41
C GLY A 128 7.36 5.46 10.43
N LEU A 129 6.48 6.25 11.05
CA LEU A 129 6.64 7.69 11.25
C LEU A 129 7.16 8.05 12.64
N ALA A 130 7.33 7.07 13.53
CA ALA A 130 7.91 7.31 14.84
C ALA A 130 9.36 7.76 14.66
N VAL A 131 9.71 8.90 15.28
CA VAL A 131 11.09 9.39 15.28
C VAL A 131 11.95 8.42 16.07
N MET A 132 13.01 7.90 15.44
CA MET A 132 13.97 6.99 16.05
C MET A 132 15.38 7.53 15.90
N ASP A 133 16.18 7.38 16.95
CA ASP A 133 17.62 7.52 16.92
C ASP A 133 18.22 6.13 16.63
N LEU A 134 19.04 6.03 15.59
CA LEU A 134 19.72 4.81 15.17
C LEU A 134 21.14 4.73 15.76
N ALA A 135 21.37 5.37 16.90
CA ALA A 135 22.63 5.43 17.62
C ALA A 135 23.39 4.10 17.59
N ARG A 136 24.64 4.14 17.14
CA ARG A 136 25.50 2.97 17.03
C ARG A 136 26.01 2.56 18.42
N PRO A 137 26.02 1.27 18.79
CA PRO A 137 26.86 0.80 19.89
C PRO A 137 28.33 1.11 19.56
N SER A 138 29.07 1.74 20.47
CA SER A 138 30.49 2.07 20.26
C SER A 138 31.26 0.85 19.77
N ALA A 139 31.84 0.95 18.58
CA ALA A 139 32.75 -0.05 18.06
C ALA A 139 33.96 -0.14 18.99
N VAL A 140 34.21 -1.34 19.52
CA VAL A 140 35.51 -1.72 20.04
C VAL A 140 36.53 -1.54 18.91
N VAL A 141 37.49 -0.65 19.15
CA VAL A 141 38.68 -0.46 18.32
C VAL A 141 39.65 -1.58 18.64
N ASP A 142 39.68 -2.62 17.81
CA ASP A 142 40.87 -3.48 17.71
C ASP A 142 41.53 -3.21 16.36
N GLY A 143 42.77 -2.75 16.43
CA GLY A 143 43.50 -2.19 15.30
C GLY A 143 44.22 -3.22 14.43
N GLY A 144 44.73 -2.69 13.31
CA GLY A 144 45.84 -3.25 12.56
C GLY A 144 45.47 -4.07 11.32
N GLY A 145 45.91 -3.60 10.15
CA GLY A 145 46.13 -4.46 8.99
C GLY A 145 45.64 -3.89 7.67
N ASP A 146 46.57 -3.36 6.88
CA ASP A 146 46.38 -3.12 5.45
C ASP A 146 45.98 -4.41 4.73
N SER A 147 44.83 -4.41 4.05
CA SER A 147 44.53 -5.32 2.94
C SER A 147 43.29 -4.86 2.18
N GLN A 148 43.44 -4.73 0.87
CA GLN A 148 42.34 -4.59 -0.08
C GLN A 148 41.38 -5.78 0.04
N ALA A 149 40.12 -5.52 0.40
CA ALA A 149 39.01 -6.46 0.31
C ALA A 149 37.72 -5.66 0.03
N GLY A 150 36.90 -6.17 -0.88
CA GLY A 150 35.79 -5.46 -1.52
C GLY A 150 34.69 -4.92 -0.60
N ALA A 151 33.96 -3.96 -1.16
CA ALA A 151 32.81 -3.22 -0.63
C ALA A 151 31.59 -4.12 -0.31
N LEU A 152 31.71 -4.99 0.70
CA LEU A 152 30.62 -5.88 1.16
C LEU A 152 30.46 -5.86 2.70
N GLY A 153 30.84 -4.77 3.34
CA GLY A 153 30.84 -4.71 4.81
C GLY A 153 30.89 -3.32 5.42
N GLN A 154 30.68 -2.26 4.61
CA GLN A 154 30.65 -0.92 5.16
C GLN A 154 29.30 -0.71 5.88
N PRO A 155 29.29 -0.37 7.17
CA PRO A 155 28.05 -0.17 7.90
C PRO A 155 27.44 1.20 7.57
N SER A 156 26.10 1.25 7.47
CA SER A 156 25.34 2.50 7.32
C SER A 156 25.80 3.59 8.29
N ALA A 157 25.82 4.83 7.80
CA ALA A 157 26.08 6.02 8.57
C ALA A 157 24.79 6.71 9.06
N LEU A 158 23.59 6.24 8.66
CA LEU A 158 22.29 6.79 9.06
C LEU A 158 22.11 6.85 10.58
N ARG A 159 21.75 8.04 11.11
CA ARG A 159 21.62 8.29 12.55
C ARG A 159 20.19 8.51 13.03
N ASN A 160 19.25 8.78 12.13
CA ASN A 160 17.89 9.15 12.49
C ASN A 160 16.87 8.63 11.46
N TRP A 161 15.67 8.35 11.93
CA TRP A 161 14.51 7.93 11.15
C TRP A 161 13.27 8.72 11.60
N PRO A 162 12.31 9.08 10.73
CA PRO A 162 12.28 8.89 9.27
C PRO A 162 13.10 9.96 8.52
N VAL A 163 13.67 9.57 7.37
CA VAL A 163 14.24 10.53 6.41
C VAL A 163 13.11 11.04 5.51
N GLN A 164 12.85 12.34 5.55
CA GLN A 164 11.73 12.93 4.83
C GLN A 164 12.05 13.09 3.33
N LEU A 165 11.42 12.27 2.50
CA LEU A 165 11.45 12.45 1.04
C LEU A 165 10.51 13.58 0.61
N LYS A 166 10.96 14.45 -0.29
CA LYS A 166 10.10 15.44 -0.96
C LYS A 166 9.58 14.85 -2.25
N LEU A 167 8.26 14.70 -2.34
CA LEU A 167 7.62 14.23 -3.58
C LEU A 167 7.62 15.32 -4.64
N VAL A 168 7.92 14.92 -5.87
CA VAL A 168 7.79 15.73 -7.08
C VAL A 168 6.50 15.34 -7.81
N PRO A 169 5.75 16.28 -8.43
CA PRO A 169 4.56 15.93 -9.19
C PRO A 169 4.86 14.99 -10.36
N PRO A 170 4.05 13.93 -10.59
CA PRO A 170 4.30 12.96 -11.66
C PRO A 170 4.12 13.55 -13.07
N HIS A 171 3.44 14.70 -13.19
CA HIS A 171 3.22 15.41 -14.46
C HIS A 171 4.15 16.61 -14.64
N ALA A 172 5.27 16.67 -13.91
CA ALA A 172 6.20 17.78 -14.02
C ALA A 172 6.80 17.85 -15.45
N PRO A 173 6.75 19.00 -16.14
CA PRO A 173 7.19 19.11 -17.54
C PRO A 173 8.64 18.69 -17.80
N TYR A 174 9.53 18.84 -16.82
CA TYR A 174 10.93 18.43 -16.91
C TYR A 174 11.14 16.91 -16.82
N LEU A 175 10.09 16.12 -16.57
CA LEU A 175 10.14 14.65 -16.62
C LEU A 175 9.70 14.08 -17.98
N ALA A 176 9.18 14.92 -18.88
CA ALA A 176 8.68 14.45 -20.18
C ALA A 176 9.81 13.97 -21.09
N GLY A 177 9.85 12.67 -21.36
CA GLY A 177 10.87 12.04 -22.23
C GLY A 177 12.26 11.92 -21.60
N ALA A 178 12.38 12.13 -20.28
CA ALA A 178 13.63 11.95 -19.54
C ALA A 178 13.78 10.50 -19.04
N ASP A 179 14.99 9.96 -19.12
CA ASP A 179 15.34 8.76 -18.38
C ASP A 179 15.48 9.12 -16.89
N LEU A 180 14.69 8.47 -16.04
CA LEU A 180 14.58 8.81 -14.63
C LEU A 180 15.42 7.88 -13.76
N LEU A 181 16.45 8.42 -13.11
CA LEU A 181 17.20 7.73 -12.06
C LEU A 181 16.63 8.14 -10.69
N LEU A 182 15.92 7.22 -10.02
CA LEU A 182 15.53 7.39 -8.62
C LEU A 182 16.68 6.94 -7.72
N ALA A 183 17.42 7.90 -7.19
CA ALA A 183 18.34 7.71 -6.08
C ALA A 183 17.88 8.61 -4.93
N ALA A 184 17.70 8.06 -3.73
CA ALA A 184 17.50 8.92 -2.57
C ALA A 184 18.84 9.58 -2.20
N ASP A 185 18.80 10.85 -1.83
CA ASP A 185 19.96 11.59 -1.30
C ASP A 185 20.54 10.92 -0.05
N CYS A 186 19.70 10.19 0.70
CA CYS A 186 20.09 9.42 1.85
C CYS A 186 20.69 8.04 1.52
N VAL A 187 20.64 7.56 0.27
CA VAL A 187 21.15 6.20 -0.03
C VAL A 187 22.63 6.04 0.28
N PRO A 188 23.55 6.98 -0.05
CA PRO A 188 24.96 6.85 0.33
C PRO A 188 25.20 6.77 1.86
N PHE A 189 24.24 7.27 2.65
CA PHE A 189 24.31 7.28 4.11
C PHE A 189 23.60 6.04 4.72
N ALA A 190 22.56 5.54 4.05
CA ALA A 190 21.77 4.38 4.47
C ALA A 190 22.36 3.04 3.99
N LEU A 191 22.95 3.00 2.79
CA LEU A 191 23.55 1.84 2.15
C LEU A 191 24.97 2.22 1.73
N ALA A 192 25.95 1.77 2.50
CA ALA A 192 27.34 2.24 2.35
C ALA A 192 28.03 1.79 1.05
N ASP A 193 27.44 0.82 0.34
CA ASP A 193 27.95 0.26 -0.92
C ASP A 193 27.03 0.63 -2.12
N PHE A 194 26.37 1.80 -2.08
CA PHE A 194 25.47 2.31 -3.15
C PHE A 194 26.21 2.82 -4.39
#